data_AF-A0A0Q0H6P3-F1
#
_entry.id   AF-A0A0Q0H6P3-F1
#
_cell.length_a   1.000
_cell.length_b   1.000
_cell.length_c   1.000
_cell.angle_alpha   90.00
_cell.angle_beta   90.00
_cell.angle_gamma   90.00
#
_symmetry.space_group_name_H-M   'P 1'
#
loop_
_entity.id
_entity.type
_entity.pdbx_description
1 polymer ?
#
loop_
_entity_poly.entity_id
_entity_poly.type
_entity_poly.pdbx_seq_one_letter_code
_entity_poly.pdbx_strand_id
1 'polypeptide(L)'
;MLFIAFSMTLLAVQKLKDLYSFTNSFITYDLLTMRWIRYGYIYPFIEAYAGIGMVAQLQPLAVAPFSLFIGTVGAISVFKAVYIDKRQLKCACVGGDSSVPLGFVSLSENLFMIAGALIMLLM
;
A
#
# COMPACT_ATOMS: atom_id res chain seq x y z
N MET A 1 -5.97 11.10 12.23
CA MET A 1 -5.33 11.44 10.94
C MET A 1 -3.80 11.42 10.99
N LEU A 2 -3.14 12.23 11.84
CA LEU A 2 -1.68 12.40 11.80
C LEU A 2 -0.88 11.10 11.90
N PHE A 3 -1.22 10.23 12.87
CA PHE A 3 -0.52 8.95 13.05
C PHE A 3 -0.58 8.06 11.79
N ILE A 4 -1.76 7.98 11.16
CA ILE A 4 -1.96 7.22 9.92
C ILE A 4 -1.13 7.84 8.79
N ALA A 5 -1.21 9.17 8.64
CA ALA A 5 -0.52 9.90 7.58
C ALA A 5 1.02 9.73 7.66
N PHE A 6 1.60 9.87 8.86
CA PHE A 6 3.03 9.68 9.08
C PHE A 6 3.46 8.23 8.85
N SER A 7 2.69 7.26 9.34
CA SER A 7 2.97 5.84 9.13
C SER A 7 2.97 5.49 7.64
N MET A 8 1.93 5.90 6.90
CA MET A 8 1.84 5.69 5.45
C MET A 8 3.00 6.34 4.70
N THR A 9 3.38 7.57 5.07
CA THR A 9 4.49 8.28 4.42
C THR A 9 5.82 7.56 4.65
N LEU A 10 6.10 7.11 5.89
CA LEU A 10 7.32 6.35 6.21
C LEU A 10 7.38 5.02 5.46
N LEU A 11 6.25 4.33 5.33
CA LEU A 11 6.15 3.07 4.59
C LEU A 11 6.35 3.27 3.09
N ALA A 12 5.77 4.32 2.51
CA ALA A 12 5.97 4.66 1.12
C ALA A 12 7.45 4.97 0.81
N VAL A 13 8.14 5.70 1.68
CA VAL A 13 9.58 5.98 1.55
C VAL A 13 10.40 4.68 1.60
N GLN A 14 10.04 3.72 2.46
CA GLN A 14 10.69 2.41 2.49
C GLN A 14 10.51 1.64 1.17
N LYS A 15 9.32 1.70 0.57
CA LYS A 15 9.04 1.08 -0.74
C LYS A 15 9.81 1.77 -1.89
N LEU A 16 10.02 3.09 -1.80
CA LEU A 16 10.80 3.86 -2.78
C LEU A 16 12.32 3.66 -2.66
N LYS A 17 12.83 3.30 -1.48
CA LYS A 17 14.26 3.07 -1.24
C LYS A 17 14.82 1.94 -2.11
N ASP A 18 14.06 0.87 -2.32
CA ASP A 18 14.42 -0.23 -3.21
C ASP A 18 13.21 -0.63 -4.07
N LEU A 19 12.96 0.20 -5.08
CA LEU A 19 11.82 0.05 -5.98
C LEU A 19 11.85 -1.29 -6.73
N TYR A 20 13.03 -1.76 -7.13
CA TYR A 20 13.17 -2.99 -7.92
C TYR A 20 12.86 -4.23 -7.09
N SER A 21 13.40 -4.31 -5.87
CA SER A 21 13.10 -5.40 -4.93
C SER A 21 11.62 -5.40 -4.51
N PHE A 22 11.05 -4.21 -4.29
CA PHE A 22 9.63 -4.04 -4.02
C PHE A 22 8.77 -4.56 -5.18
N THR A 23 8.98 -4.06 -6.40
CA THR A 23 8.15 -4.43 -7.55
C THR A 23 8.26 -5.93 -7.87
N ASN A 24 9.45 -6.53 -7.78
CA ASN A 24 9.62 -7.98 -7.95
C ASN A 24 8.79 -8.79 -6.94
N SER A 25 8.75 -8.34 -5.68
CA SER A 25 7.92 -8.95 -4.65
C SER A 25 6.42 -8.70 -4.91
N PHE A 26 6.07 -7.47 -5.29
CA PHE A 26 4.69 -7.00 -5.49
C PHE A 26 3.96 -7.75 -6.61
N ILE A 27 4.66 -8.02 -7.73
CA ILE A 27 4.11 -8.80 -8.87
C ILE A 27 3.67 -10.21 -8.44
N THR A 28 4.28 -10.80 -7.41
CA THR A 28 4.00 -12.20 -7.03
C THR A 28 2.67 -12.40 -6.31
N TYR A 29 2.02 -11.31 -5.86
CA TYR A 29 0.77 -11.39 -5.09
C TYR A 29 -0.30 -10.36 -5.49
N ASP A 30 0.07 -9.21 -6.04
CA ASP A 30 -0.92 -8.20 -6.41
C ASP A 30 -1.59 -8.51 -7.76
N LEU A 31 -2.92 -8.66 -7.73
CA LEU A 31 -3.74 -9.04 -8.90
C LEU A 31 -3.58 -8.05 -10.07
N LEU A 32 -3.51 -6.76 -9.77
CA LEU A 32 -3.42 -5.72 -10.79
C LEU A 32 -2.01 -5.66 -11.38
N THR A 33 -0.99 -5.82 -10.55
CA THR A 33 0.42 -5.83 -10.97
C THR A 33 0.77 -7.08 -11.77
N MET A 34 0.19 -8.24 -11.43
CA MET A 34 0.32 -9.47 -12.22
C MET A 34 -0.12 -9.27 -13.68
N ARG A 35 -1.15 -8.44 -13.89
CA ARG A 35 -1.65 -8.12 -15.24
C ARG A 35 -0.91 -6.93 -15.86
N TRP A 36 -0.44 -5.97 -15.05
CA TRP A 36 0.26 -4.78 -15.53
C TRP A 36 1.47 -4.43 -14.66
N ILE A 37 2.65 -4.93 -15.05
CA ILE A 37 3.92 -4.77 -14.31
C ILE A 37 4.26 -3.30 -14.01
N ARG A 38 3.94 -2.38 -14.93
CA ARG A 38 4.19 -0.94 -14.77
C ARG A 38 3.46 -0.35 -13.56
N TYR A 39 2.29 -0.89 -13.21
CA TYR A 39 1.55 -0.46 -12.02
C TYR A 39 2.36 -0.68 -10.74
N GLY A 40 3.14 -1.76 -10.64
CA GLY A 40 3.99 -2.03 -9.47
C GLY A 40 5.11 -1.02 -9.24
N TYR A 41 5.53 -0.31 -10.30
CA TYR A 41 6.47 0.81 -10.18
C TYR A 41 5.77 2.12 -9.77
N ILE A 42 4.51 2.31 -10.19
CA ILE A 42 3.73 3.54 -9.93
C ILE A 42 3.11 3.51 -8.53
N TYR A 43 2.70 2.32 -8.06
CA TYR A 43 2.05 2.12 -6.76
C TYR A 43 2.70 2.85 -5.58
N PRO A 44 4.02 2.70 -5.30
CA PRO A 44 4.64 3.36 -4.15
C PRO A 44 4.65 4.89 -4.26
N PHE A 45 4.58 5.46 -5.47
CA PHE A 45 4.40 6.90 -5.66
C PHE A 45 2.99 7.36 -5.34
N ILE A 46 1.97 6.57 -5.71
CA ILE A 46 0.57 6.87 -5.34
C ILE A 46 0.40 6.77 -3.82
N GLU A 47 1.02 5.76 -3.19
CA GLU A 47 1.02 5.61 -1.74
C GLU A 47 1.73 6.79 -1.04
N ALA A 48 2.88 7.23 -1.57
CA ALA A 48 3.56 8.43 -1.07
C ALA A 48 2.69 9.68 -1.23
N TYR A 49 2.04 9.85 -2.38
CA TYR A 49 1.10 10.95 -2.62
C TYR A 49 -0.06 10.92 -1.61
N ALA A 50 -0.63 9.75 -1.33
CA ALA A 50 -1.68 9.59 -0.34
C ALA A 50 -1.21 9.95 1.07
N GLY A 51 -0.07 9.41 1.50
CA GLY A 51 0.51 9.69 2.83
C GLY A 51 0.85 11.17 3.02
N ILE A 52 1.58 11.76 2.06
CA ILE A 52 1.96 13.17 2.09
C ILE A 52 0.72 14.07 1.99
N GLY A 53 -0.25 13.73 1.15
CA GLY A 53 -1.51 14.46 1.02
C GLY A 53 -2.33 14.45 2.32
N MET A 54 -2.30 13.35 3.05
CA MET A 54 -2.89 13.27 4.39
C MET A 54 -2.14 14.11 5.44
N VAL A 55 -0.80 14.19 5.38
CA VAL A 55 0.01 15.04 6.27
C VAL A 55 -0.20 16.52 5.97
N ALA A 56 -0.21 16.89 4.69
CA ALA A 56 -0.37 18.25 4.22
C ALA A 56 -1.83 18.76 4.31
N GLN A 57 -2.76 17.93 4.77
CA GLN A 57 -4.19 18.24 4.85
C GLN A 57 -4.75 18.79 3.53
N LEU A 58 -4.35 18.17 2.42
CA LEU A 58 -4.88 18.53 1.10
C LEU A 58 -6.38 18.23 1.02
N GLN A 59 -7.04 18.85 0.04
CA GLN A 59 -8.47 18.69 -0.19
C GLN A 59 -8.81 17.18 -0.30
N PRO A 60 -9.78 16.67 0.50
CA PRO A 60 -10.13 15.25 0.54
C PRO A 60 -10.42 14.66 -0.83
N LEU A 61 -11.07 15.41 -1.71
CA LEU A 61 -11.43 14.98 -3.05
C LEU A 61 -10.21 14.71 -3.95
N ALA A 62 -9.06 15.32 -3.67
CA ALA A 62 -7.81 15.09 -4.41
C ALA A 62 -7.06 13.85 -3.93
N VAL A 63 -7.21 13.46 -2.66
CA VAL A 63 -6.41 12.37 -2.03
C VAL A 63 -7.23 11.09 -1.83
N ALA A 64 -8.46 11.22 -1.37
CA ALA A 64 -9.34 10.10 -1.03
C ALA A 64 -9.60 9.12 -2.19
N PRO A 65 -9.87 9.53 -3.44
CA PRO A 65 -10.15 8.56 -4.50
C PRO A 65 -8.94 7.67 -4.81
N PHE A 66 -7.72 8.24 -4.80
CA PHE A 66 -6.50 7.46 -5.01
C PHE A 66 -6.27 6.48 -3.87
N SER A 67 -6.35 6.95 -2.61
CA SER A 67 -6.16 6.13 -1.40
C SER A 67 -7.18 5.00 -1.30
N LEU A 68 -8.46 5.26 -1.61
CA LEU A 68 -9.51 4.24 -1.67
C LEU A 68 -9.26 3.22 -2.77
N PHE A 69 -8.90 3.68 -3.97
CA PHE A 69 -8.69 2.78 -5.10
C PHE A 69 -7.50 1.84 -4.85
N ILE A 70 -6.34 2.37 -4.50
CA ILE A 70 -5.16 1.52 -4.26
C ILE A 70 -5.33 0.65 -3.02
N GLY A 71 -5.99 1.17 -1.97
CA GLY A 71 -6.24 0.42 -0.74
C GLY A 71 -7.22 -0.73 -0.93
N THR A 72 -8.30 -0.52 -1.70
CA THR A 72 -9.28 -1.59 -1.97
C THR A 72 -8.69 -2.68 -2.87
N VAL A 73 -7.99 -2.30 -3.95
CA VAL A 73 -7.32 -3.26 -4.83
C VAL A 73 -6.26 -4.04 -4.05
N GLY A 74 -5.40 -3.33 -3.29
CA GLY A 74 -4.36 -3.94 -2.46
C GLY A 74 -4.93 -4.88 -1.39
N ALA A 75 -6.01 -4.48 -0.71
CA ALA A 75 -6.67 -5.33 0.29
C ALA A 75 -7.23 -6.62 -0.33
N ILE A 76 -7.88 -6.55 -1.50
CA ILE A 76 -8.40 -7.73 -2.19
C ILE A 76 -7.25 -8.64 -2.65
N SER A 77 -6.18 -8.06 -3.19
CA SER A 77 -4.97 -8.78 -3.58
C SER A 77 -4.33 -9.54 -2.42
N VAL A 78 -4.09 -8.86 -1.29
CA VAL A 78 -3.49 -9.48 -0.10
C VAL A 78 -4.43 -10.53 0.50
N PHE A 79 -5.73 -10.25 0.56
CA PHE A 79 -6.73 -11.20 1.06
C PHE A 79 -6.72 -12.48 0.24
N LYS A 80 -6.72 -12.39 -1.09
CA LYS A 80 -6.63 -13.56 -1.97
C LYS A 80 -5.31 -14.30 -1.77
N ALA A 81 -4.17 -13.60 -1.78
CA ALA A 81 -2.86 -14.23 -1.68
C ALA A 81 -2.64 -14.98 -0.35
N VAL A 82 -3.15 -14.42 0.76
CA VAL A 82 -2.98 -14.99 2.10
C VAL A 82 -4.03 -16.06 2.40
N TYR A 83 -5.32 -15.79 2.17
CA TYR A 83 -6.41 -16.67 2.59
C TYR A 83 -6.72 -17.76 1.57
N ILE A 84 -6.61 -17.46 0.27
CA ILE A 84 -6.95 -18.42 -0.80
C ILE A 84 -5.69 -19.16 -1.26
N ASP A 85 -4.66 -18.41 -1.68
CA ASP A 85 -3.44 -19.02 -2.23
C ASP A 85 -2.46 -19.52 -1.15
N LYS A 86 -2.75 -19.24 0.14
CA LYS A 86 -1.92 -19.60 1.31
C LYS A 86 -0.43 -19.32 1.11
N ARG A 87 -0.08 -18.24 0.40
CA ARG A 87 1.32 -17.93 0.08
C ARG A 87 2.00 -17.29 1.28
N GLN A 88 3.20 -17.77 1.62
CA GLN A 88 4.06 -17.08 2.56
C GLN A 88 4.76 -15.93 1.85
N LEU A 89 4.35 -14.71 2.16
CA LEU A 89 4.89 -13.48 1.57
C LEU A 89 6.01 -12.94 2.47
N LYS A 90 7.23 -12.85 1.93
CA LYS A 90 8.37 -12.19 2.58
C LYS A 90 8.20 -10.67 2.51
N CYS A 91 8.57 -9.95 3.56
CA CYS A 91 8.31 -8.52 3.67
C CYS A 91 9.27 -7.69 2.80
N ALA A 92 8.75 -7.05 1.75
CA ALA A 92 9.53 -6.19 0.86
C ALA A 92 9.86 -4.80 1.44
N CYS A 93 9.14 -4.34 2.47
CA CYS A 93 9.38 -3.04 3.11
C CYS A 93 10.72 -2.96 3.88
N VAL A 94 11.37 -4.10 4.18
CA VAL A 94 12.64 -4.20 4.92
C VAL A 94 13.71 -4.94 4.11
N GLY A 95 13.69 -4.80 2.79
CA GLY A 95 14.77 -5.31 1.92
C GLY A 95 14.83 -6.84 1.81
N GLY A 96 13.70 -7.50 1.52
CA GLY A 96 13.65 -8.87 0.99
C GLY A 96 14.10 -10.02 1.93
N ASP A 97 14.73 -9.72 3.06
CA ASP A 97 15.38 -10.71 3.95
C ASP A 97 14.65 -10.94 5.28
N SER A 98 13.51 -10.26 5.50
CA SER A 98 12.75 -10.38 6.76
C SER A 98 11.60 -11.38 6.65
N SER A 99 11.62 -12.41 7.52
CA SER A 99 10.60 -13.46 7.71
C SER A 99 9.31 -12.98 8.40
N VAL A 100 9.01 -11.68 8.30
CA VAL A 100 7.79 -11.10 8.87
C VAL A 100 6.65 -11.29 7.87
N PRO A 101 5.49 -11.84 8.29
CA PRO A 101 4.38 -12.09 7.38
C PRO A 101 3.87 -10.76 6.80
N LEU A 102 4.26 -10.45 5.56
CA LEU A 102 3.86 -9.24 4.84
C LEU A 102 2.33 -9.12 4.75
N GLY A 103 1.62 -10.25 4.82
CA GLY A 103 0.17 -10.33 4.82
C GLY A 103 -0.50 -9.47 5.91
N PHE A 104 -0.10 -9.58 7.17
CA PHE A 104 -0.80 -8.86 8.25
C PHE A 104 -0.48 -7.37 8.26
N VAL A 105 0.80 -7.04 8.06
CA VAL A 105 1.26 -5.65 8.01
C VAL A 105 0.66 -4.94 6.79
N SER A 106 0.80 -5.50 5.59
CA SER A 106 0.29 -4.88 4.35
C SER A 106 -1.24 -4.86 4.28
N LEU A 107 -1.95 -5.85 4.86
CA LEU A 107 -3.41 -5.79 4.98
C LEU A 107 -3.84 -4.64 5.90
N SER A 108 -3.15 -4.46 7.04
CA SER A 108 -3.44 -3.33 7.92
C SER A 108 -3.13 -1.98 7.27
N GLU A 109 -2.05 -1.87 6.49
CA GLU A 109 -1.72 -0.68 5.69
C GLU A 109 -2.84 -0.29 4.71
N ASN A 110 -3.30 -1.25 3.91
CA ASN A 110 -4.39 -1.01 2.95
C ASN A 110 -5.69 -0.60 3.67
N LEU A 111 -5.99 -1.20 4.82
CA LEU A 111 -7.12 -0.81 5.66
C LEU A 111 -6.95 0.62 6.20
N PHE A 112 -5.75 1.01 6.62
CA PHE A 112 -5.46 2.36 7.07
C PHE A 112 -5.61 3.40 5.96
N MET A 113 -5.25 3.08 4.71
CA MET A 113 -5.50 3.94 3.56
C MET A 113 -7.00 4.13 3.29
N ILE A 114 -7.79 3.05 3.39
CA ILE A 114 -9.25 3.11 3.24
C ILE A 114 -9.87 3.93 4.38
N ALA A 115 -9.50 3.63 5.63
CA ALA A 115 -10.01 4.31 6.81
C ALA A 115 -9.63 5.79 6.79
N GLY A 116 -8.38 6.13 6.47
CA GLY A 116 -7.92 7.51 6.35
C GLY A 116 -8.69 8.29 5.28
N ALA A 117 -8.94 7.67 4.12
CA ALA A 117 -9.72 8.28 3.06
C ALA A 117 -11.20 8.48 3.42
N LEU A 118 -11.83 7.50 4.08
CA LEU A 118 -13.21 7.62 4.56
C LEU A 118 -13.35 8.71 5.63
N ILE A 119 -12.41 8.79 6.58
CA ILE A 119 -12.40 9.83 7.60
C ILE A 119 -12.22 11.21 6.94
N MET A 120 -11.34 11.33 5.94
CA MET A 120 -11.18 12.58 5.18
C MET A 120 -12.43 12.98 4.38
N LEU A 121 -13.22 12.03 3.89
CA LEU A 121 -14.45 12.31 3.12
C LEU A 121 -15.65 12.64 4.01
N LEU A 122 -15.68 12.12 5.24
CA LEU A 122 -16.80 12.24 6.17
C LEU A 122 -16.66 13.46 7.11
N MET A 123 -15.44 13.99 7.26
CA MET A 123 -15.13 15.23 7.97
C MET A 123 -15.06 16.41 7.00
#